data_AF-A0A2D8UN69-F1
#
_entry.id   AF-A0A2D8UN69-F1
#
_cell.length_a   1.000
_cell.length_b   1.000
_cell.length_c   1.000
_cell.angle_alpha   90.00
_cell.angle_beta   90.00
_cell.angle_gamma   90.00
#
_symmetry.space_group_name_H-M   'P 1'
#
loop_
_entity.id
_entity.type
_entity.pdbx_description
1 polymer ?
#
loop_
_entity_poly.entity_id
_entity_poly.type
_entity_poly.pdbx_seq_one_letter_code
_entity_poly.pdbx_strand_id
1 'polypeptide(L)'
;MKLSKKAEKQYHLKENSVILTTKKPPLFFRAFMFPMAFISFALPLLFIYNLIVNGGRFHIGYLIAAGAFGLLGFYILRVALWNSYGSEKISFFDKHIEYEADYGWFKDGKTSITNKKDNKYSVSAVGYEDDQVGVLSINGEDGQITSVVKMPINQLENLIEELKK
;
A
#
# COMPACT_ATOMS: atom_id res chain seq x y z
N MET A 1 3.13 30.56 13.27
CA MET A 1 4.37 30.12 12.58
C MET A 1 4.19 28.68 12.13
N LYS A 2 3.61 28.45 10.94
CA LYS A 2 3.39 27.11 10.40
C LYS A 2 4.75 26.56 9.98
N LEU A 3 5.29 25.60 10.73
CA LEU A 3 6.45 24.80 10.31
C LEU A 3 6.10 24.15 8.97
N SER A 4 6.65 24.70 7.90
CA SER A 4 6.67 24.05 6.59
C SER A 4 7.42 22.74 6.78
N LYS A 5 6.68 21.64 6.97
CA LYS A 5 7.22 20.29 6.92
C LYS A 5 7.86 20.16 5.55
N LYS A 6 9.19 20.19 5.50
CA LYS A 6 10.00 19.81 4.33
C LYS A 6 9.39 18.51 3.80
N ALA A 7 8.70 18.60 2.66
CA ALA A 7 8.02 17.46 2.08
C ALA A 7 9.11 16.44 1.73
N GLU A 8 9.09 15.31 2.43
CA GLU A 8 9.96 14.19 2.13
C GLU A 8 9.68 13.79 0.66
N LYS A 9 10.73 13.62 -0.16
CA LYS A 9 10.55 13.17 -1.54
C LYS A 9 9.95 11.76 -1.50
N GLN A 10 8.75 11.61 -2.04
CA GLN A 10 8.01 10.33 -2.00
C GLN A 10 8.35 9.40 -3.17
N TYR A 11 9.25 9.82 -4.06
CA TYR A 11 9.70 9.04 -5.21
C TYR A 11 11.23 8.97 -5.26
N HIS A 12 11.74 7.84 -5.71
CA HIS A 12 13.16 7.61 -5.98
C HIS A 12 13.33 7.10 -7.40
N LEU A 13 14.16 7.79 -8.18
CA LEU A 13 14.60 7.33 -9.49
C LEU A 13 15.84 6.46 -9.32
N LYS A 14 15.77 5.25 -9.86
CA LYS A 14 16.93 4.43 -10.23
C LYS A 14 17.00 4.38 -11.75
N GLU A 15 18.18 4.11 -12.30
CA GLU A 15 18.53 4.18 -13.74
C GLU A 15 17.42 3.73 -14.71
N ASN A 16 16.65 2.68 -14.36
CA ASN A 16 15.55 2.19 -15.20
C ASN A 16 14.27 1.86 -14.40
N SER A 17 14.12 2.40 -13.19
CA SER A 17 12.93 2.15 -12.37
C SER A 17 12.59 3.33 -11.46
N VAL A 18 11.30 3.64 -11.36
CA VAL A 18 10.74 4.56 -10.38
C VAL A 18 10.21 3.76 -9.20
N ILE A 19 10.63 4.14 -7.99
CA ILE A 19 10.04 3.61 -6.76
C ILE A 19 9.20 4.72 -6.12
N LEU A 20 7.89 4.51 -6.03
CA LEU A 20 6.96 5.40 -5.33
C LEU A 20 6.73 4.85 -3.91
N THR A 21 6.79 5.72 -2.91
CA THR A 21 6.62 5.33 -1.51
C THR A 21 5.47 6.10 -0.87
N THR A 22 4.61 5.35 -0.17
CA THR A 22 3.51 5.97 0.57
C THR A 22 4.04 6.82 1.73
N LYS A 23 3.34 7.92 2.01
CA LYS A 23 3.64 8.74 3.19
C LYS A 23 3.32 7.91 4.43
N LYS A 24 4.36 7.56 5.18
CA LYS A 24 4.22 6.74 6.38
C LYS A 24 3.40 7.51 7.44
N PRO A 25 2.34 6.91 8.02
CA PRO A 25 1.61 7.50 9.13
C PRO A 25 2.54 7.74 10.34
N PRO A 26 2.14 8.57 11.32
CA PRO A 26 2.92 8.75 12.53
C PRO A 26 3.28 7.40 13.17
N LEU A 27 4.49 7.28 13.71
CA LEU A 27 5.02 6.01 14.23
C LEU A 27 4.08 5.38 15.28
N PHE A 28 3.43 6.22 16.09
CA PHE A 28 2.43 5.81 17.07
C PHE A 28 1.28 4.99 16.46
N PHE A 29 0.70 5.46 15.34
CA PHE A 29 -0.38 4.72 14.67
C PHE A 29 0.09 3.36 14.17
N ARG A 30 1.28 3.30 13.55
CA ARG A 30 1.87 2.04 13.08
C ARG A 30 2.13 1.08 14.24
N ALA A 31 2.77 1.58 15.31
CA ALA A 31 3.08 0.81 16.50
C ALA A 31 1.82 0.31 17.23
N PHE A 32 0.69 1.02 17.13
CA PHE A 32 -0.58 0.60 17.73
C PHE A 32 -1.30 -0.49 16.91
N MET A 33 -1.23 -0.43 15.58
CA MET A 33 -1.96 -1.38 14.72
C MET A 33 -1.43 -2.82 14.83
N PHE A 34 -0.12 -3.02 14.96
CA PHE A 34 0.47 -4.37 15.05
C PHE A 34 0.03 -5.16 16.30
N PRO A 35 0.10 -4.60 17.52
CA PRO A 35 -0.47 -5.23 18.71
C PRO A 35 -1.97 -5.50 18.57
N MET A 36 -2.73 -4.59 17.95
CA MET A 36 -4.18 -4.78 17.78
C MET A 36 -4.50 -5.94 16.84
N ALA A 37 -3.75 -6.10 15.75
CA ALA A 37 -3.82 -7.29 14.90
C ALA A 37 -3.46 -8.55 15.70
N PHE A 38 -2.36 -8.53 16.45
CA PHE A 38 -1.92 -9.66 17.26
C PHE A 38 -2.96 -10.09 18.31
N ILE A 39 -3.51 -9.14 19.05
CA ILE A 39 -4.55 -9.37 20.07
C ILE A 39 -5.82 -9.95 19.43
N SER A 40 -6.17 -9.53 18.20
CA SER A 40 -7.31 -10.08 17.46
C SER A 40 -7.14 -11.58 17.18
N PHE A 41 -5.92 -12.08 17.00
CA PHE A 41 -5.64 -13.51 16.91
C PHE A 41 -5.51 -14.18 18.28
N ALA A 42 -4.84 -13.54 19.23
CA ALA A 42 -4.51 -14.13 20.52
C ALA A 42 -5.73 -14.28 21.45
N LEU A 43 -6.61 -13.28 21.54
CA LEU A 43 -7.75 -13.31 22.46
C LEU A 43 -8.72 -14.47 22.19
N PRO A 44 -9.19 -14.72 20.95
CA PRO A 44 -10.07 -15.84 20.68
C PRO A 44 -9.42 -17.17 21.03
N LEU A 45 -8.13 -17.34 20.69
CA LEU A 45 -7.39 -18.57 20.96
C LEU A 45 -7.21 -18.81 22.46
N LEU A 46 -6.81 -17.78 23.22
CA LEU A 46 -6.68 -17.85 24.67
C LEU A 46 -8.02 -18.11 25.35
N PHE A 47 -9.10 -17.51 24.86
CA PHE A 47 -10.45 -17.73 25.37
C PHE A 47 -10.90 -19.19 25.16
N ILE A 48 -10.72 -19.71 23.94
CA ILE A 48 -11.04 -21.11 23.61
C ILE A 48 -10.19 -22.07 24.46
N TYR A 49 -8.89 -21.79 24.59
CA TYR A 49 -7.98 -22.56 25.43
C TYR A 49 -8.46 -22.61 26.89
N ASN A 50 -8.78 -21.46 27.48
CA ASN A 50 -9.25 -21.40 28.87
C ASN A 50 -10.58 -22.15 29.05
N LEU A 51 -11.51 -22.07 28.09
CA LEU A 51 -12.77 -22.81 28.17
C LEU A 51 -12.54 -24.33 28.16
N ILE A 52 -11.67 -24.83 27.29
CA ILE A 52 -11.39 -26.26 27.19
C ILE A 52 -10.71 -26.79 28.46
N VAL A 53 -9.71 -26.06 28.98
CA VAL A 53 -8.97 -26.46 30.20
C VAL A 53 -9.88 -26.48 31.43
N ASN A 54 -10.86 -25.59 31.50
CA ASN A 54 -11.84 -25.57 32.60
C ASN A 54 -13.01 -26.55 32.42
N GLY A 55 -12.88 -27.55 31.54
CA GLY A 55 -13.89 -28.59 31.32
C GLY A 55 -15.05 -28.18 30.40
N GLY A 56 -14.93 -27.05 29.72
CA GLY A 56 -15.89 -26.62 28.70
C GLY A 56 -15.86 -27.52 27.47
N ARG A 57 -17.02 -27.77 26.88
CA ARG A 57 -17.14 -28.52 25.63
C ARG A 57 -16.77 -27.65 24.44
N PHE A 58 -16.11 -28.24 23.45
CA PHE A 58 -15.80 -27.56 22.20
C PHE A 58 -17.06 -27.43 21.33
N HIS A 59 -17.39 -26.20 20.92
CA HIS A 59 -18.53 -25.90 20.07
C HIS A 59 -18.08 -25.31 18.74
N ILE A 60 -18.84 -25.57 17.67
CA ILE A 60 -18.59 -24.99 16.34
C ILE A 60 -18.58 -23.46 16.36
N GLY A 61 -19.34 -22.83 17.26
CA GLY A 61 -19.35 -21.38 17.45
C GLY A 61 -17.96 -20.80 17.81
N TYR A 62 -17.10 -21.58 18.46
CA TYR A 62 -15.72 -21.18 18.76
C TYR A 62 -14.87 -21.09 17.49
N LEU A 63 -15.03 -22.02 16.56
CA LEU A 63 -14.35 -21.97 15.25
C LEU A 63 -14.84 -20.78 14.43
N ILE A 64 -16.14 -20.52 14.44
CA ILE A 64 -16.72 -19.37 13.72
C ILE A 64 -16.18 -18.06 14.32
N ALA A 65 -16.17 -17.92 15.64
CA ALA A 65 -15.63 -16.75 16.31
C ALA A 65 -14.12 -16.58 16.06
N ALA A 66 -13.33 -17.64 16.20
CA ALA A 66 -11.89 -17.61 15.90
C ALA A 66 -11.62 -17.27 14.43
N GLY A 67 -12.40 -17.82 13.50
CA GLY A 67 -12.32 -17.50 12.09
C GLY A 67 -12.64 -16.04 11.80
N ALA A 68 -13.73 -15.51 12.36
CA ALA A 68 -14.13 -14.11 12.18
C ALA A 68 -13.09 -13.13 12.73
N PHE A 69 -12.60 -13.36 13.96
CA PHE A 69 -11.53 -12.56 14.54
C PHE A 69 -10.19 -12.74 13.83
N GLY A 70 -9.92 -13.93 13.28
CA GLY A 70 -8.76 -14.19 12.45
C GLY A 70 -8.79 -13.39 11.14
N LEU A 71 -9.95 -13.35 10.46
CA LEU A 71 -10.13 -12.52 9.26
C LEU A 71 -9.97 -11.03 9.58
N LEU A 72 -10.52 -10.57 10.70
CA LEU A 72 -10.37 -9.19 11.17
C LEU A 72 -8.90 -8.85 11.47
N GLY A 73 -8.22 -9.69 12.26
CA GLY A 73 -6.81 -9.52 12.58
C GLY A 73 -5.93 -9.52 11.34
N PHE A 74 -6.23 -10.39 10.37
CA PHE A 74 -5.52 -10.46 9.09
C PHE A 74 -5.71 -9.18 8.28
N TYR A 75 -6.93 -8.64 8.24
CA TYR A 75 -7.20 -7.36 7.59
C TYR A 75 -6.43 -6.22 8.25
N ILE A 76 -6.45 -6.11 9.59
CA ILE A 76 -5.71 -5.07 10.33
C ILE A 76 -4.20 -5.20 10.06
N LEU A 77 -3.66 -6.42 10.08
CA LEU A 77 -2.26 -6.68 9.77
C LEU A 77 -1.89 -6.24 8.35
N ARG A 78 -2.73 -6.57 7.36
CA ARG A 78 -2.56 -6.14 5.96
C ARG A 78 -2.49 -4.62 5.85
N VAL A 79 -3.40 -3.90 6.51
CA VAL A 79 -3.39 -2.42 6.51
C VAL A 79 -2.17 -1.87 7.26
N ALA A 80 -1.76 -2.49 8.37
CA ALA A 80 -0.59 -2.06 9.14
C ALA A 80 0.71 -2.19 8.33
N LEU A 81 0.86 -3.31 7.61
CA LEU A 81 1.99 -3.56 6.71
C LEU A 81 1.98 -2.59 5.53
N TRP A 82 0.83 -2.38 4.90
CA TRP A 82 0.65 -1.37 3.84
C TRP A 82 1.10 0.02 4.29
N ASN A 83 0.64 0.46 5.45
CA ASN A 83 0.97 1.76 6.02
C ASN A 83 2.45 1.90 6.44
N SER A 84 3.15 0.79 6.65
CA SER A 84 4.53 0.79 7.15
C SER A 84 5.56 0.63 6.05
N TYR A 85 5.28 -0.24 5.08
CA TYR A 85 6.22 -0.71 4.06
C TYR A 85 5.72 -0.51 2.63
N GLY A 86 4.53 0.05 2.44
CA GLY A 86 3.93 0.13 1.12
C GLY A 86 4.73 0.97 0.14
N SER A 87 5.18 0.30 -0.93
CA SER A 87 5.94 0.87 -2.03
C SER A 87 5.43 0.33 -3.37
N GLU A 88 5.66 1.09 -4.41
CA GLU A 88 5.41 0.66 -5.78
C GLU A 88 6.69 0.79 -6.57
N LYS A 89 6.91 -0.16 -7.48
CA LYS A 89 8.03 -0.15 -8.40
C LYS A 89 7.49 -0.19 -9.82
N ILE A 90 7.82 0.84 -10.58
CA ILE A 90 7.61 0.90 -12.02
C ILE A 90 8.97 0.68 -12.67
N SER A 91 9.14 -0.42 -13.39
CA SER A 91 10.38 -0.76 -14.10
C SER A 91 10.15 -0.58 -15.60
N PHE A 92 11.00 0.21 -16.24
CA PHE A 92 10.93 0.47 -17.67
C PHE A 92 11.86 -0.50 -18.39
N PHE A 93 11.36 -1.28 -19.34
CA PHE A 93 12.17 -2.14 -20.21
C PHE A 93 11.95 -1.72 -21.67
N ASP A 94 12.85 -2.10 -22.58
CA ASP A 94 12.80 -1.65 -23.98
C ASP A 94 11.46 -1.95 -24.69
N LYS A 95 10.77 -3.02 -24.29
CA LYS A 95 9.53 -3.49 -24.93
C LYS A 95 8.29 -3.34 -24.04
N HIS A 96 8.46 -3.24 -22.73
CA HIS A 96 7.35 -3.25 -21.78
C HIS A 96 7.66 -2.49 -20.50
N ILE A 97 6.63 -2.06 -19.79
CA ILE A 97 6.72 -1.42 -18.48
C ILE A 97 6.07 -2.37 -17.48
N GLU A 98 6.82 -2.76 -16.45
CA GLU A 98 6.30 -3.56 -15.35
C GLU A 98 5.95 -2.66 -14.17
N TYR A 99 4.72 -2.80 -13.68
CA TYR A 99 4.28 -2.25 -12.41
C TYR A 99 4.12 -3.38 -11.41
N GLU A 100 4.78 -3.23 -10.26
CA GLU A 100 4.64 -4.13 -9.12
C GLU A 100 4.43 -3.28 -7.88
N ALA A 101 3.35 -3.57 -7.16
CA ALA A 101 3.10 -2.95 -5.89
C ALA A 101 3.56 -3.89 -4.77
N ASP A 102 4.60 -3.47 -4.05
CA ASP A 102 5.32 -4.25 -3.06
C ASP A 102 5.11 -3.64 -1.67
N TYR A 103 4.35 -4.35 -0.85
CA TYR A 103 4.01 -3.98 0.52
C TYR A 103 4.76 -4.86 1.55
N GLY A 104 5.87 -5.47 1.14
CA GLY A 104 6.68 -6.37 1.95
C GLY A 104 6.16 -7.81 1.91
N TRP A 105 5.25 -8.15 2.83
CA TRP A 105 4.68 -9.51 2.92
C TRP A 105 3.49 -9.72 1.97
N PHE A 106 2.96 -8.62 1.42
CA PHE A 106 1.93 -8.65 0.39
C PHE A 106 2.51 -8.00 -0.86
N LYS A 107 2.44 -8.71 -1.98
CA LYS A 107 2.81 -8.19 -3.29
C LYS A 107 1.61 -8.37 -4.20
N ASP A 108 1.30 -7.33 -4.96
CA ASP A 108 0.28 -7.44 -5.98
C ASP A 108 0.83 -8.13 -7.23
N GLY A 109 -0.06 -8.59 -8.10
CA GLY A 109 0.32 -9.14 -9.40
C GLY A 109 1.08 -8.11 -10.24
N LYS A 110 2.13 -8.56 -10.93
CA LYS A 110 2.84 -7.70 -11.88
C LYS A 110 1.92 -7.37 -13.05
N THR A 111 1.70 -6.08 -13.26
CA THR A 111 0.98 -5.58 -14.43
C THR A 111 2.01 -5.13 -15.46
N SER A 112 1.89 -5.61 -16.70
CA SER A 112 2.79 -5.24 -17.79
C SER A 112 2.02 -4.56 -18.90
N ILE A 113 2.52 -3.42 -19.38
CA ILE A 113 2.02 -2.75 -20.59
C ILE A 113 3.14 -2.61 -21.62
N THR A 114 2.81 -2.46 -22.89
CA THR A 114 3.78 -2.21 -23.96
C THR A 114 4.46 -0.85 -23.77
N ASN A 115 5.79 -0.81 -23.86
CA ASN A 115 6.56 0.43 -23.76
C ASN A 115 6.72 1.08 -25.15
N LYS A 116 6.29 2.34 -25.31
CA LYS A 116 6.59 3.15 -26.49
C LYS A 116 7.30 4.45 -26.10
N LYS A 117 8.01 5.06 -27.05
CA LYS A 117 8.68 6.36 -26.85
C LYS A 117 7.73 7.49 -26.41
N ASP A 118 6.44 7.42 -26.76
CA ASP A 118 5.42 8.43 -26.46
C ASP A 118 4.37 7.95 -25.43
N ASN A 119 4.78 7.31 -24.34
CA ASN A 119 3.84 6.96 -23.28
C ASN A 119 3.18 8.23 -22.70
N LYS A 120 1.87 8.21 -22.52
CA LYS A 120 1.13 9.35 -21.95
C LYS A 120 1.08 9.23 -20.43
N TYR A 121 1.91 10.04 -19.76
CA TYR A 121 1.87 10.21 -18.31
C TYR A 121 0.85 11.27 -17.93
N SER A 122 0.02 10.98 -16.94
CA SER A 122 -1.01 11.89 -16.43
C SER A 122 -1.12 11.82 -14.91
N VAL A 123 -1.61 12.90 -14.32
CA VAL A 123 -1.95 12.95 -12.90
C VAL A 123 -3.45 12.84 -12.75
N SER A 124 -3.91 11.82 -12.03
CA SER A 124 -5.31 11.71 -11.63
C SER A 124 -5.43 12.28 -10.22
N ALA A 125 -6.15 13.41 -10.04
CA ALA A 125 -6.37 13.98 -8.71
C ALA A 125 -7.25 13.04 -7.87
N VAL A 126 -6.88 12.78 -6.61
CA VAL A 126 -7.58 11.84 -5.72
C VAL A 126 -7.66 12.39 -4.31
N GLY A 127 -8.83 12.84 -3.88
CA GLY A 127 -9.04 13.42 -2.54
C GLY A 127 -10.01 14.58 -2.58
N TYR A 128 -10.06 15.37 -1.51
CA TYR A 128 -10.76 16.66 -1.53
C TYR A 128 -9.93 17.68 -2.31
N GLU A 129 -10.58 18.63 -3.00
CA GLU A 129 -9.91 19.62 -3.87
C GLU A 129 -8.80 20.41 -3.16
N ASP A 130 -8.96 20.63 -1.86
CA ASP A 130 -8.00 21.35 -1.01
C ASP A 130 -6.72 20.56 -0.70
N ASP A 131 -6.72 19.23 -0.82
CA ASP A 131 -5.57 18.40 -0.41
C ASP A 131 -4.45 18.38 -1.46
N GLN A 132 -4.72 18.79 -2.70
CA GLN A 132 -3.76 18.87 -3.82
C GLN A 132 -2.92 17.59 -3.99
N VAL A 133 -3.58 16.43 -3.83
CA VAL A 133 -2.98 15.10 -4.00
C VAL A 133 -3.55 14.39 -5.22
N GLY A 134 -2.69 13.59 -5.85
CA GLY A 134 -3.06 12.74 -6.99
C GLY A 134 -2.32 11.43 -6.99
N VAL A 135 -2.57 10.65 -8.03
CA VAL A 135 -1.87 9.41 -8.35
C VAL A 135 -1.30 9.47 -9.76
N LEU A 136 -0.20 8.76 -10.00
CA LEU A 136 0.41 8.65 -11.32
C LEU A 136 -0.38 7.66 -12.18
N SER A 137 -0.83 8.08 -13.37
CA SER A 137 -1.44 7.21 -14.36
C SER A 137 -0.60 7.19 -15.64
N ILE A 138 -0.15 6.00 -16.04
CA ILE A 138 0.61 5.73 -17.26
C ILE A 138 -0.33 5.03 -18.24
N ASN A 139 -0.67 5.72 -19.32
CA ASN A 139 -1.50 5.16 -20.39
C ASN A 139 -0.59 4.62 -21.50
N GLY A 140 -0.63 3.30 -21.68
CA GLY A 140 -0.08 2.61 -22.85
C GLY A 140 -1.18 2.38 -23.90
N GLU A 141 -0.80 1.74 -25.01
CA GLU A 141 -1.74 1.42 -26.10
C GLU A 141 -2.70 0.28 -25.72
N ASP A 142 -2.17 -0.71 -25.00
CA ASP A 142 -2.88 -1.96 -24.65
C ASP A 142 -3.47 -1.94 -23.23
N GLY A 143 -3.30 -0.84 -22.49
CA GLY A 143 -3.77 -0.74 -21.11
C GLY A 143 -3.28 0.49 -20.35
N GLN A 144 -3.76 0.62 -19.11
CA GLN A 144 -3.45 1.72 -18.20
C GLN A 144 -2.89 1.16 -16.90
N ILE A 145 -1.73 1.70 -16.47
CA ILE A 145 -1.20 1.49 -15.12
C ILE A 145 -1.58 2.72 -14.30
N THR A 146 -2.35 2.52 -13.23
CA THR A 146 -2.65 3.57 -12.26
C THR A 146 -2.01 3.22 -10.92
N SER A 147 -1.15 4.12 -10.44
CA SER A 147 -0.57 4.05 -9.11
C SER A 147 -1.66 4.16 -8.04
N VAL A 148 -1.48 3.44 -6.94
CA VAL A 148 -2.29 3.56 -5.72
C VAL A 148 -1.61 4.48 -4.68
N VAL A 149 -0.37 4.93 -4.93
CA VAL A 149 0.38 5.83 -4.05
C VAL A 149 -0.08 7.27 -4.27
N LYS A 150 -0.71 7.84 -3.24
CA LYS A 150 -1.11 9.26 -3.23
C LYS A 150 0.07 10.16 -2.93
N MET A 151 0.29 11.16 -3.79
CA MET A 151 1.40 12.11 -3.70
C MET A 151 0.93 13.54 -4.01
N PRO A 152 1.62 14.58 -3.51
CA PRO A 152 1.37 15.96 -3.91
C PRO A 152 1.51 16.12 -5.43
N ILE A 153 0.56 16.81 -6.06
CA ILE A 153 0.54 17.03 -7.51
C ILE A 153 1.86 17.62 -8.00
N ASN A 154 2.42 18.61 -7.28
CA ASN A 154 3.71 19.22 -7.63
C ASN A 154 4.88 18.19 -7.69
N GLN A 155 4.87 17.14 -6.87
CA GLN A 155 5.90 16.09 -6.95
C GLN A 155 5.65 15.15 -8.14
N LEU A 156 4.39 14.87 -8.46
CA LEU A 156 4.01 14.06 -9.62
C LEU A 156 4.36 14.77 -10.93
N GLU A 157 4.11 16.07 -11.02
CA GLU A 157 4.48 16.88 -12.19
C GLU A 157 5.99 16.86 -12.45
N ASN A 158 6.80 17.09 -11.40
CA ASN A 158 8.26 16.98 -11.48
C ASN A 158 8.71 15.57 -11.93
N LEU A 159 8.08 14.51 -11.40
CA LEU A 159 8.36 13.14 -11.80
C LEU A 159 8.01 12.90 -13.28
N ILE A 160 6.89 13.44 -13.77
CA ILE A 160 6.49 13.32 -15.18
C ILE A 160 7.48 14.04 -16.09
N GLU A 161 7.98 15.22 -15.70
CA GLU A 161 9.03 15.91 -16.45
C GLU A 161 10.33 15.12 -16.50
N GLU A 162 10.73 14.49 -15.39
CA GLU A 162 11.91 13.62 -15.34
C GLU A 162 11.74 12.34 -16.18
N LEU A 163 10.51 11.81 -16.32
CA LEU A 163 10.21 10.64 -17.14
C LEU A 163 10.10 10.92 -18.64
N LYS A 164 9.86 12.18 -19.03
CA LYS A 164 9.79 12.62 -20.44
C LYS A 164 11.14 13.02 -21.03
N LYS A 165 12.18 13.15 -20.20
CA LYS A 165 13.56 13.42 -20.64
C LYS A 165 14.19 12.18 -21.24
#